data_AF-A0A929JVS9-F1
#
_entry.id   AF-A0A929JVS9-F1
#
_cell.length_a   1.000
_cell.length_b   1.000
_cell.length_c   1.000
_cell.angle_alpha   90.00
_cell.angle_beta   90.00
_cell.angle_gamma   90.00
#
_symmetry.space_group_name_H-M   'P 1'
#
loop_
_entity.id
_entity.type
_entity.pdbx_description
1 polymer ?
#
loop_
_entity_poly.entity_id
_entity_poly.type
_entity_poly.pdbx_seq_one_letter_code
_entity_poly.pdbx_strand_id
1 'polypeptide(L)'
;MSWQTKIKDVSQLALRIYKAFAHNDLDKWDEFIHPEVKLNSPAGRDITGLDALKSFGAAFHAAFRPNIDLIDHYVAGDRGLLTVNLQ
;
A
#
# COMPACT_ATOMS: atom_id res chain seq x y z
N MET A 1 -12.01 17.78 -13.27
CA MET A 1 -12.36 16.54 -12.54
C MET A 1 -13.04 16.92 -11.23
N SER A 2 -14.17 16.28 -10.88
CA SER A 2 -14.95 16.63 -9.68
C SER A 2 -14.29 16.10 -8.39
N TRP A 3 -14.59 16.71 -7.23
CA TRP A 3 -14.05 16.30 -5.93
C TRP A 3 -14.47 14.86 -5.55
N GLN A 4 -15.71 14.48 -5.85
CA GLN A 4 -16.22 13.13 -5.60
C GLN A 4 -15.51 12.06 -6.46
N THR A 5 -15.09 12.43 -7.68
CA THR A 5 -14.29 11.55 -8.56
C THR A 5 -12.92 11.29 -7.95
N LYS A 6 -12.21 12.34 -7.50
CA LYS A 6 -10.89 12.19 -6.87
C LYS A 6 -10.91 11.25 -5.65
N ILE A 7 -11.91 11.38 -4.79
CA ILE A 7 -12.04 10.51 -3.60
C ILE A 7 -12.26 9.06 -4.00
N LYS A 8 -13.12 8.79 -5.00
CA LYS A 8 -13.32 7.44 -5.50
C LYS A 8 -12.04 6.85 -6.09
N ASP A 9 -11.28 7.63 -6.84
CA ASP A 9 -10.02 7.17 -7.46
C ASP A 9 -8.97 6.81 -6.40
N VAL A 10 -8.78 7.67 -5.39
CA VAL A 10 -7.84 7.42 -4.29
C VAL A 10 -8.28 6.23 -3.45
N SER A 11 -9.59 6.10 -3.21
CA SER A 11 -10.18 4.96 -2.52
C SER A 11 -9.89 3.64 -3.27
N GLN A 12 -10.10 3.62 -4.58
CA GLN A 12 -9.80 2.45 -5.38
C GLN A 12 -8.30 2.14 -5.42
N LEU A 13 -7.44 3.15 -5.51
CA LEU A 13 -5.99 2.97 -5.48
C LEU A 13 -5.51 2.36 -4.16
N ALA A 14 -5.97 2.88 -3.01
CA ALA A 14 -5.63 2.33 -1.71
C ALA A 14 -6.04 0.86 -1.59
N LEU A 15 -7.26 0.51 -2.03
CA LEU A 15 -7.72 -0.87 -2.05
C LEU A 15 -6.91 -1.78 -2.98
N ARG A 16 -6.46 -1.28 -4.13
CA ARG A 16 -5.58 -2.04 -5.05
C ARG A 16 -4.22 -2.31 -4.40
N ILE A 17 -3.63 -1.30 -3.75
CA ILE A 17 -2.37 -1.45 -2.99
C ILE A 17 -2.54 -2.52 -1.91
N TYR A 18 -3.60 -2.40 -1.09
CA TYR A 18 -3.93 -3.39 -0.05
C TYR A 18 -4.06 -4.80 -0.62
N LYS A 19 -4.86 -5.00 -1.68
CA LYS A 19 -5.10 -6.34 -2.22
C LYS A 19 -3.83 -7.00 -2.74
N ALA A 20 -2.97 -6.25 -3.42
CA ALA A 20 -1.67 -6.76 -3.88
C ALA A 20 -0.78 -7.11 -2.70
N PHE A 21 -0.76 -6.27 -1.65
CA PHE A 21 -0.03 -6.56 -0.42
C PHE A 21 -0.56 -7.81 0.28
N ALA A 22 -1.87 -7.92 0.53
CA ALA A 22 -2.47 -9.02 1.28
C ALA A 22 -2.23 -10.40 0.65
N HIS A 23 -2.11 -10.48 -0.68
CA HIS A 23 -1.85 -11.72 -1.40
C HIS A 23 -0.37 -11.94 -1.76
N ASN A 24 0.53 -11.07 -1.28
CA ASN A 24 1.95 -11.06 -1.67
C ASN A 24 2.18 -10.96 -3.20
N ASP A 25 1.24 -10.37 -3.94
CA ASP A 25 1.29 -10.11 -5.37
C ASP A 25 1.98 -8.76 -5.64
N LEU A 26 3.18 -8.55 -5.09
CA LEU A 26 3.83 -7.24 -5.03
C LEU A 26 4.22 -6.69 -6.42
N ASP A 27 4.34 -7.54 -7.43
CA ASP A 27 4.61 -7.11 -8.81
C ASP A 27 3.46 -6.31 -9.42
N LYS A 28 2.22 -6.50 -8.96
CA LYS A 28 1.08 -5.68 -9.45
C LYS A 28 1.25 -4.19 -9.16
N TRP A 29 2.13 -3.82 -8.23
CA TRP A 29 2.41 -2.42 -7.93
C TRP A 29 3.05 -1.65 -9.09
N ASP A 30 3.71 -2.31 -10.05
CA ASP A 30 4.29 -1.65 -11.23
C ASP A 30 3.24 -0.91 -12.07
N GLU A 31 1.99 -1.33 -12.00
CA GLU A 31 0.89 -0.74 -12.77
C GLU A 31 0.41 0.62 -12.21
N PHE A 32 0.66 0.92 -10.93
CA PHE A 32 -0.01 2.04 -10.26
C PHE A 32 0.76 2.74 -9.15
N ILE A 33 1.96 2.28 -8.79
CA ILE A 33 2.86 2.98 -7.85
C ILE A 33 3.95 3.69 -8.65
N HIS A 34 4.22 4.95 -8.31
CA HIS A 34 5.29 5.72 -8.95
C HIS A 34 6.66 5.07 -8.68
N PRO A 35 7.56 4.95 -9.67
CA PRO A 35 8.88 4.31 -9.49
C PRO A 35 9.72 4.92 -8.37
N GLU A 36 9.59 6.24 -8.16
CA GLU A 36 10.30 6.99 -7.11
C GLU A 36 9.48 7.16 -5.82
N VAL A 37 8.60 6.19 -5.50
CA VAL A 37 7.82 6.21 -4.26
C VAL A 37 8.73 6.36 -3.05
N LYS A 38 8.30 7.21 -2.09
CA LYS A 38 8.99 7.41 -0.82
C LYS A 38 8.36 6.56 0.26
N LEU A 39 9.18 5.80 0.96
CA LEU A 39 8.80 4.91 2.04
C LEU A 39 9.37 5.44 3.37
N ASN A 40 8.49 5.52 4.36
CA ASN A 40 8.85 5.75 5.76
C ASN A 40 8.16 4.70 6.61
N SER A 41 8.92 4.06 7.50
CA SER A 41 8.44 3.05 8.44
C SER A 41 9.15 3.18 9.78
N PRO A 42 8.66 2.52 10.85
CA PRO A 42 9.40 2.42 12.09
C PRO A 42 10.80 1.78 11.93
N ALA A 43 11.00 0.96 10.89
CA ALA A 43 12.25 0.27 10.60
C ALA A 43 13.23 1.06 9.71
N GLY A 44 12.81 2.20 9.14
CA GLY A 44 13.66 3.00 8.24
C GLY A 44 12.95 4.22 7.68
N ARG A 45 13.71 5.28 7.38
CA ARG A 45 13.19 6.56 6.85
C ARG A 45 13.89 6.96 5.56
N ASP A 46 13.23 7.81 4.79
CA ASP A 46 13.73 8.42 3.55
C ASP A 46 14.16 7.40 2.48
N ILE A 47 13.58 6.19 2.53
CA ILE A 47 13.80 5.15 1.53
C ILE A 47 13.03 5.55 0.27
N THR A 48 13.65 5.40 -0.89
CA THR A 48 13.03 5.72 -2.18
C THR A 48 13.15 4.54 -3.12
N GLY A 49 12.10 4.29 -3.91
CA GLY A 49 12.11 3.31 -4.98
C GLY A 49 11.05 2.24 -4.83
N LEU A 50 10.42 1.87 -5.95
CA LEU A 50 9.44 0.79 -6.00
C LEU A 50 10.04 -0.57 -5.62
N ASP A 51 11.27 -0.86 -6.04
CA ASP A 51 11.96 -2.10 -5.67
C ASP A 51 12.20 -2.20 -4.16
N ALA A 52 12.50 -1.06 -3.51
CA ALA A 52 12.67 -1.01 -2.06
C ALA A 52 11.33 -1.23 -1.34
N LEU A 53 10.23 -0.67 -1.86
CA LEU A 53 8.88 -0.92 -1.35
C LEU A 53 8.48 -2.40 -1.50
N LYS A 54 8.72 -3.01 -2.65
CA LYS A 54 8.47 -4.45 -2.88
C LYS A 54 9.31 -5.32 -1.95
N SER A 55 10.59 -4.98 -1.78
CA SER A 55 11.50 -5.70 -0.86
C SER A 55 11.03 -5.62 0.59
N PHE A 56 10.54 -4.46 1.02
CA PHE A 56 9.92 -4.29 2.33
C PHE A 56 8.68 -5.18 2.47
N GLY A 57 7.79 -5.19 1.48
CA GLY A 57 6.59 -6.03 1.50
C GLY A 57 6.93 -7.52 1.57
N ALA A 58 7.90 -7.98 0.79
CA ALA A 58 8.33 -9.37 0.78
C ALA A 58 8.97 -9.78 2.12
N ALA A 59 9.81 -8.91 2.70
CA ALA A 59 10.41 -9.14 4.00
C ALA A 59 9.34 -9.22 5.11
N PHE A 60 8.31 -8.38 5.04
CA PHE A 60 7.18 -8.40 5.96
C PHE A 60 6.43 -9.74 5.91
N HIS A 61 6.07 -10.20 4.70
CA HIS A 61 5.42 -11.50 4.50
C HIS A 61 6.28 -12.67 4.98
N ALA A 62 7.57 -12.64 4.69
CA ALA A 62 8.50 -13.68 5.12
C ALA A 62 8.61 -13.77 6.65
N ALA A 63 8.65 -12.63 7.34
CA ALA A 63 8.81 -12.55 8.78
C ALA A 63 7.54 -12.95 9.55
N PHE A 64 6.37 -12.52 9.08
CA PHE A 64 5.13 -12.66 9.84
C PHE A 64 4.18 -13.74 9.31
N ARG A 65 4.35 -14.20 8.06
CA ARG A 65 3.38 -15.06 7.34
C ARG A 65 1.92 -14.65 7.59
N PRO A 66 1.61 -13.36 7.47
CA PRO A 66 0.41 -12.80 8.06
C PRO A 66 -0.82 -13.19 7.25
N ASN A 67 -1.94 -13.45 7.93
CA ASN A 67 -3.25 -13.24 7.32
C ASN A 67 -3.59 -11.75 7.46
N ILE A 68 -3.58 -11.04 6.32
CA ILE A 68 -3.80 -9.59 6.29
C ILE A 68 -5.24 -9.30 5.91
N ASP A 69 -6.07 -9.03 6.92
CA ASP A 69 -7.45 -8.63 6.72
C ASP A 69 -7.61 -7.11 6.82
N LEU A 70 -8.31 -6.51 5.86
CA LEU A 70 -8.68 -5.10 5.92
C LEU A 70 -9.73 -4.89 7.02
N ILE A 71 -9.38 -4.08 8.02
CA ILE A 71 -10.31 -3.64 9.07
C ILE A 71 -11.07 -2.41 8.59
N ASP A 72 -10.34 -1.39 8.12
CA ASP A 72 -10.91 -0.11 7.72
C ASP A 72 -10.07 0.57 6.65
N HIS A 73 -10.71 1.47 5.92
CA HIS A 73 -10.12 2.26 4.87
C HIS A 73 -10.75 3.66 4.86
N TYR A 74 -9.91 4.66 5.11
CA TYR A 74 -10.30 6.06 5.13
C TYR A 74 -9.61 6.83 4.00
N VAL A 75 -10.35 7.74 3.35
CA VAL A 75 -9.80 8.63 2.30
C VAL A 75 -10.15 10.07 2.60
N ALA A 76 -9.14 10.93 2.53
CA ALA A 76 -9.31 12.37 2.60
C ALA A 76 -8.48 13.05 1.51
N GLY A 77 -9.16 13.58 0.49
CA GLY A 77 -8.52 14.26 -0.63
C GLY A 77 -7.65 13.31 -1.45
N ASP A 78 -6.34 13.52 -1.42
CA ASP A 78 -5.31 12.74 -2.11
C ASP A 78 -4.62 11.69 -1.21
N ARG A 79 -5.12 11.50 0.02
CA ARG A 79 -4.55 10.58 1.00
C ARG A 79 -5.51 9.44 1.31
N GLY A 80 -4.98 8.22 1.32
CA GLY A 80 -5.64 7.03 1.83
C GLY A 80 -4.94 6.52 3.09
N LEU A 81 -5.72 6.02 4.04
CA LEU A 81 -5.25 5.29 5.21
C LEU A 81 -5.94 3.93 5.23
N LEU A 82 -5.14 2.89 5.43
CA LEU A 82 -5.59 1.51 5.54
C LEU A 82 -5.25 1.01 6.93
N THR A 83 -6.20 0.36 7.57
CA THR A 83 -5.98 -0.35 8.83
C THR A 83 -6.18 -1.83 8.57
N VAL A 84 -5.18 -2.64 8.90
CA VAL A 84 -5.19 -4.08 8.69
C VAL A 84 -4.99 -4.80 10.01
N ASN A 85 -5.56 -5.99 10.08
CA ASN A 85 -5.28 -6.95 11.14
C ASN A 85 -4.07 -7.80 10.73
N LEU A 86 -3.23 -8.17 11.70
CA LEU A 86 -2.15 -9.13 11.51
C LEU A 86 -2.43 -10.32 12.43
N GLN A 87 -2.81 -11.45 11.84
CA GLN A 87 -3.07 -12.71 12.56
C GLN A 87 -2.18 -13.82 12.07
#